data_AF-A0A7D9LCI8-F1
#
_entry.id   AF-A0A7D9LCI8-F1
#
_cell.length_a   1.000
_cell.length_b   1.000
_cell.length_c   1.000
_cell.angle_alpha   90.00
_cell.angle_beta   90.00
_cell.angle_gamma   90.00
#
_symmetry.space_group_name_H-M   'P 1'
#
loop_
_entity.id
_entity.type
_entity.pdbx_description
1 polymer ?
#
loop_
_entity_poly.entity_id
_entity_poly.type
_entity_poly.pdbx_seq_one_letter_code
_entity_poly.pdbx_strand_id
1 'polypeptide(L)'
;NLLRAERWAKEQGLPFPQIDGNPVLENSDIEECYVFEDQSDPECPTILHFPLTNKTFKDFSAPGVPRVTKEDKELGNFAIFDDPENPYSSYNFEYEEKQFDRLHELMKYNTLANMDVIKGKIASQTDYRRNSPHYVSQ
;
A
#
# COMPACT_ATOMS: atom_id res chain seq x y z
N ASN A 1 2.92 -9.75 -8.71
CA ASN A 1 3.70 -10.03 -7.49
C ASN A 1 2.84 -10.63 -6.37
N LEU A 2 1.72 -10.02 -5.98
CA LEU A 2 0.90 -10.52 -4.86
C LEU A 2 0.20 -11.87 -5.14
N LEU A 3 -0.41 -12.06 -6.33
CA LEU A 3 -1.00 -13.35 -6.74
C LEU A 3 0.02 -14.51 -6.81
N ARG A 4 1.29 -14.20 -7.08
CA ARG A 4 2.36 -15.21 -7.08
C ARG A 4 2.71 -15.61 -5.65
N ALA A 5 2.69 -14.66 -4.70
CA ALA A 5 2.90 -14.93 -3.28
C ALA A 5 1.75 -15.79 -2.71
N GLU A 6 0.49 -15.47 -3.05
CA GLU A 6 -0.66 -16.30 -2.68
C GLU A 6 -0.51 -17.73 -3.20
N ARG A 7 -0.18 -17.90 -4.48
CA ARG A 7 0.02 -19.23 -5.08
C ARG A 7 1.13 -20.00 -4.36
N TRP A 8 2.26 -19.35 -4.10
CA TRP A 8 3.37 -19.97 -3.40
C TRP A 8 2.98 -20.39 -1.98
N ALA A 9 2.28 -19.54 -1.23
CA ALA A 9 1.83 -19.86 0.13
C ALA A 9 0.88 -21.08 0.13
N LYS A 10 -0.06 -21.13 -0.83
CA LYS A 10 -0.95 -22.28 -1.04
C LYS A 10 -0.17 -23.56 -1.36
N GLU A 11 0.84 -23.49 -2.23
CA GLU A 11 1.72 -24.61 -2.57
C GLU A 11 2.54 -25.10 -1.36
N GLN A 12 2.88 -24.21 -0.42
CA GLN A 12 3.61 -24.55 0.81
C GLN A 12 2.69 -24.92 1.99
N GLY A 13 1.36 -24.86 1.83
CA GLY A 13 0.41 -25.10 2.91
C GLY A 13 0.44 -24.04 4.01
N LEU A 14 0.84 -22.80 3.68
CA LEU A 14 0.87 -21.67 4.61
C LEU A 14 -0.43 -20.86 4.54
N PRO A 15 -0.99 -20.43 5.70
CA PRO A 15 -2.11 -19.50 5.74
C PRO A 15 -1.80 -18.20 4.98
N PHE A 16 -2.68 -17.80 4.07
CA PHE A 16 -2.53 -16.58 3.27
C PHE A 16 -3.90 -16.08 2.82
N PRO A 17 -4.20 -14.78 2.94
CA PRO A 17 -5.54 -14.27 2.64
C PRO A 17 -5.82 -14.36 1.13
N GLN A 18 -7.07 -14.58 0.76
CA GLN A 18 -7.46 -14.66 -0.66
C GLN A 18 -7.27 -13.30 -1.34
N ILE A 19 -6.45 -13.27 -2.38
CA ILE A 19 -6.19 -12.08 -3.20
C ILE A 19 -6.92 -12.21 -4.54
N ASP A 20 -6.82 -13.37 -5.18
CA ASP A 20 -7.48 -13.63 -6.45
C ASP A 20 -9.02 -13.55 -6.32
N GLY A 21 -9.65 -12.75 -7.18
CA GLY A 21 -11.08 -12.47 -7.14
C GLY A 21 -11.57 -11.75 -5.89
N ASN A 22 -10.69 -11.10 -5.11
CA ASN A 22 -11.11 -10.34 -3.94
C ASN A 22 -11.90 -9.09 -4.37
N PRO A 23 -13.11 -8.82 -3.82
CA PRO A 23 -13.92 -7.65 -4.16
C PRO A 23 -13.20 -6.30 -3.98
N VAL A 24 -12.23 -6.24 -3.08
CA VAL A 24 -11.38 -5.05 -2.86
C VAL A 24 -10.60 -4.66 -4.12
N LEU A 25 -10.36 -5.60 -5.04
CA LEU A 25 -9.69 -5.39 -6.32
C LEU A 25 -10.66 -5.20 -7.50
N GLU A 26 -11.98 -5.27 -7.29
CA GLU A 26 -12.97 -5.07 -8.37
C GLU A 26 -13.10 -3.61 -8.79
N ASN A 27 -12.65 -2.66 -7.96
CA ASN A 27 -12.62 -1.25 -8.34
C ASN A 27 -11.67 -1.03 -9.52
N SER A 28 -12.12 -0.30 -10.54
CA SER A 28 -11.29 0.08 -11.69
C SER A 28 -10.14 0.99 -11.30
N ASP A 29 -10.31 1.77 -10.23
CA ASP A 29 -9.30 2.72 -9.75
C ASP A 29 -8.34 2.07 -8.75
N ILE A 30 -7.04 2.26 -8.96
CA ILE A 30 -6.00 1.75 -8.06
C ILE A 30 -5.96 2.61 -6.78
N GLU A 31 -6.24 2.02 -5.63
CA GLU A 31 -6.16 2.68 -4.31
C GLU A 31 -4.73 2.70 -3.76
N GLU A 32 -4.46 3.57 -2.80
CA GLU A 32 -3.11 3.71 -2.21
C GLU A 32 -2.79 2.64 -1.15
N CYS A 33 -3.82 1.97 -0.62
CA CYS A 33 -3.69 0.86 0.31
C CYS A 33 -4.86 -0.12 0.14
N TYR A 34 -4.54 -1.42 0.07
CA TYR A 34 -5.50 -2.50 0.10
C TYR A 34 -5.29 -3.36 1.34
N VAL A 35 -6.37 -3.74 1.99
CA VAL A 35 -6.34 -4.66 3.14
C VAL A 35 -6.91 -6.00 2.72
N PHE A 36 -6.13 -7.05 2.90
CA PHE A 36 -6.56 -8.43 2.70
C PHE A 36 -6.52 -9.16 4.03
N GLU A 37 -7.64 -9.77 4.40
CA GLU A 37 -7.80 -10.53 5.64
C GLU A 37 -8.71 -11.72 5.39
N ASP A 38 -8.46 -12.80 6.14
CA ASP A 38 -9.37 -13.92 6.25
C ASP A 38 -9.95 -13.92 7.67
N GLN A 39 -11.24 -13.63 7.79
CA GLN A 39 -11.92 -13.61 9.09
C GLN A 39 -12.29 -15.02 9.58
N SER A 40 -12.21 -16.02 8.71
CA SER A 40 -12.53 -17.42 9.02
C SER A 40 -11.33 -18.20 9.55
N ASP A 41 -10.11 -17.81 9.17
CA ASP A 41 -8.85 -18.39 9.63
C ASP A 41 -8.04 -17.39 10.47
N PRO A 42 -8.03 -17.54 11.80
CA PRO A 42 -7.28 -16.64 12.67
C PRO A 42 -5.75 -16.82 12.63
N GLU A 43 -5.24 -17.90 12.05
CA GLU A 43 -3.79 -18.08 11.80
C GLU A 43 -3.35 -17.38 10.52
N CYS A 44 -4.30 -16.98 9.66
CA CYS A 44 -4.03 -16.24 8.45
C CYS A 44 -3.60 -14.79 8.74
N PRO A 45 -2.48 -14.32 8.17
CA PRO A 45 -2.03 -12.95 8.38
C PRO A 45 -2.94 -11.94 7.67
N THR A 46 -3.11 -10.76 8.29
CA THR A 46 -3.63 -9.57 7.61
C THR A 46 -2.52 -8.95 6.75
N ILE A 47 -2.79 -8.70 5.47
CA ILE A 47 -1.86 -8.05 4.54
C ILE A 47 -2.35 -6.64 4.21
N LEU A 48 -1.49 -5.64 4.47
CA LEU A 48 -1.66 -4.29 3.97
C LEU A 48 -0.75 -4.12 2.74
N HIS A 49 -1.36 -3.99 1.56
CA HIS A 49 -0.64 -3.84 0.31
C HIS A 49 -0.68 -2.38 -0.16
N PHE A 50 0.50 -1.79 -0.34
CA PHE A 50 0.67 -0.41 -0.84
C PHE A 50 1.19 -0.47 -2.27
N PRO A 51 0.33 -0.36 -3.30
CA PRO A 51 0.78 -0.24 -4.68
C PRO A 51 1.46 1.13 -4.89
N LEU A 52 2.43 1.16 -5.81
CA LEU A 52 3.04 2.40 -6.24
C LEU A 52 2.08 3.13 -7.19
N THR A 53 1.28 4.04 -6.65
CA THR A 53 0.29 4.82 -7.41
C THR A 53 0.29 6.29 -6.95
N ASN A 54 0.10 7.20 -7.90
CA ASN A 54 -0.06 8.64 -7.65
C ASN A 54 -1.53 9.04 -7.85
N LYS A 55 -2.39 8.65 -6.90
CA LYS A 55 -3.83 8.91 -6.98
C LYS A 55 -4.20 10.25 -6.35
N THR A 56 -4.12 10.38 -5.03
CA THR A 56 -4.52 11.62 -4.32
C THR A 56 -3.35 12.56 -4.04
N PHE A 57 -2.10 12.09 -4.06
CA PHE A 57 -0.90 12.92 -3.85
C PHE A 57 -0.74 14.08 -4.85
N LYS A 58 -1.27 13.93 -6.07
CA LYS A 58 -1.31 15.00 -7.07
C LYS A 58 -2.12 16.22 -6.62
N ASP A 59 -3.14 16.00 -5.78
CA ASP A 59 -4.07 17.03 -5.31
C ASP A 59 -3.74 17.51 -3.88
N PHE A 60 -3.13 16.64 -3.07
CA PHE A 60 -2.84 16.89 -1.65
C PHE A 60 -1.34 16.78 -1.34
N SER A 61 -0.81 17.71 -0.55
CA SER A 61 0.60 17.68 -0.10
C SER A 61 0.78 16.83 1.15
N ALA A 62 -0.24 16.78 2.00
CA ALA A 62 -0.35 15.92 3.17
C ALA A 62 -1.81 15.47 3.33
N PRO A 63 -2.10 14.41 4.10
CA PRO A 63 -3.47 13.96 4.32
C PRO A 63 -4.36 15.12 4.80
N GLY A 64 -5.39 15.46 4.01
CA GLY A 64 -6.30 16.57 4.30
C GLY A 64 -5.79 17.98 3.99
N VAL A 65 -4.58 18.13 3.44
CA VAL A 65 -3.98 19.43 3.08
C VAL A 65 -3.87 19.55 1.56
N PRO A 66 -4.77 20.31 0.90
CA PRO A 66 -4.75 20.46 -0.55
C PRO A 66 -3.57 21.31 -1.03
N ARG A 67 -3.05 21.01 -2.22
CA ARG A 67 -2.01 21.81 -2.87
C ARG A 67 -2.62 23.11 -3.41
N VAL A 68 -2.08 24.25 -2.97
CA VAL A 68 -2.62 25.57 -3.34
C VAL A 68 -1.76 26.24 -4.41
N THR A 69 -0.43 26.24 -4.22
CA THR A 69 0.49 26.93 -5.13
C THR A 69 0.66 26.17 -6.45
N LYS A 70 1.06 26.90 -7.50
CA LYS A 70 1.35 26.27 -8.80
C LYS A 70 2.53 25.31 -8.71
N GLU A 71 3.58 25.72 -7.99
CA GLU A 71 4.79 24.92 -7.76
C GLU A 71 4.46 23.60 -7.05
N ASP A 72 3.63 23.64 -6.00
CA ASP A 72 3.22 22.43 -5.28
C ASP A 72 2.44 21.47 -6.18
N LYS A 73 1.54 21.99 -7.02
CA LYS A 73 0.76 21.18 -7.95
C LYS A 73 1.65 20.53 -9.01
N GLU A 74 2.63 21.26 -9.52
CA GLU A 74 3.62 20.72 -10.46
C GLU A 74 4.50 19.64 -9.83
N LEU A 75 4.80 19.73 -8.53
CA LEU A 75 5.52 18.67 -7.84
C LEU A 75 4.70 17.36 -7.82
N GLY A 76 3.42 17.43 -7.44
CA GLY A 76 2.54 16.27 -7.32
C GLY A 76 2.06 15.70 -8.67
N ASN A 77 2.06 16.50 -9.73
CA ASN A 77 1.56 16.10 -11.04
C ASN A 77 2.65 15.44 -11.90
N PHE A 78 2.81 14.12 -11.78
CA PHE A 78 3.71 13.31 -12.60
C PHE A 78 3.19 11.88 -12.76
N ALA A 79 3.56 11.24 -13.88
CA ALA A 79 3.30 9.82 -14.11
C ALA A 79 4.48 8.97 -13.63
N ILE A 80 4.17 7.79 -13.09
CA ILE A 80 5.21 6.85 -12.62
C ILE A 80 5.63 5.91 -13.76
N PHE A 81 4.63 5.31 -14.44
CA PHE A 81 4.85 4.29 -15.46
C PHE A 81 4.57 4.78 -16.89
N ASP A 82 3.74 5.81 -17.04
CA ASP A 82 3.28 6.32 -18.35
C ASP A 82 4.09 7.54 -18.83
N ASP A 83 5.19 7.87 -18.14
CA ASP A 83 6.08 8.93 -18.56
C ASP A 83 7.00 8.45 -19.71
N PRO A 84 6.99 9.11 -20.90
CA PRO A 84 7.87 8.74 -22.01
C PRO A 84 9.36 8.77 -21.66
N GLU A 85 9.78 9.64 -20.74
CA GLU A 85 11.18 9.70 -20.27
C GLU A 85 11.52 8.54 -19.32
N ASN A 86 10.50 7.89 -18.77
CA ASN A 86 10.59 6.74 -17.86
C ASN A 86 11.68 6.86 -16.78
N PRO A 87 11.70 7.97 -16.01
CA PRO A 87 12.76 8.22 -15.04
C PRO A 87 12.77 7.21 -13.89
N TYR A 88 11.64 6.55 -13.62
CA TYR A 88 11.49 5.54 -12.57
C TYR A 88 11.64 4.09 -13.07
N SER A 89 12.22 3.91 -14.25
CA SER A 89 12.54 2.60 -14.80
C SER A 89 13.42 1.79 -13.85
N SER A 90 13.19 0.48 -13.75
CA SER A 90 14.06 -0.43 -13.00
C SER A 90 15.51 -0.48 -13.50
N TYR A 91 15.77 0.05 -14.71
CA TYR A 91 17.10 0.15 -15.30
C TYR A 91 17.76 1.51 -15.06
N ASN A 92 17.03 2.50 -14.54
CA ASN A 92 17.58 3.81 -14.23
C ASN A 92 18.08 3.87 -12.78
N PHE A 93 19.34 4.31 -12.62
CA PHE A 93 20.00 4.42 -11.32
C PHE A 93 20.41 5.86 -10.99
N GLU A 94 20.19 6.81 -11.91
CA GLU A 94 20.49 8.22 -11.72
C GLU A 94 19.18 9.00 -11.68
N TYR A 95 18.92 9.64 -10.55
CA TYR A 95 17.72 10.45 -10.32
C TYR A 95 18.13 11.90 -10.17
N GLU A 96 17.47 12.78 -10.91
CA GLU A 96 17.49 14.20 -10.59
C GLU A 96 16.84 14.42 -9.21
N GLU A 97 17.27 15.46 -8.49
CA GLU A 97 16.75 15.81 -7.16
C GLU A 97 15.22 15.85 -7.15
N LYS A 98 14.61 16.48 -8.15
CA LYS A 98 13.16 16.57 -8.30
C LYS A 98 12.48 15.20 -8.49
N GLN A 99 13.09 14.28 -9.22
CA GLN A 99 12.54 12.95 -9.46
C GLN A 99 12.61 12.11 -8.17
N PHE A 100 13.74 12.19 -7.47
CA PHE A 100 13.92 11.55 -6.18
C PHE A 100 12.89 12.04 -5.15
N ASP A 101 12.78 13.36 -4.97
CA ASP A 101 11.87 13.98 -4.01
C ASP A 101 10.41 13.63 -4.29
N ARG A 102 10.02 13.61 -5.57
CA ARG A 102 8.68 13.21 -5.99
C ARG A 102 8.33 11.79 -5.55
N LEU A 103 9.20 10.82 -5.83
CA LEU A 103 8.95 9.42 -5.46
C LEU A 103 8.99 9.23 -3.94
N HIS A 104 9.92 9.91 -3.26
CA HIS A 104 10.04 9.89 -1.81
C HIS A 104 8.79 10.43 -1.12
N GLU A 105 8.38 11.65 -1.46
CA GLU A 105 7.22 12.30 -0.85
C GLU A 105 5.91 11.61 -1.23
N LEU A 106 5.80 11.04 -2.43
CA LEU A 106 4.65 10.20 -2.81
C LEU A 106 4.48 9.01 -1.86
N MET A 107 5.55 8.22 -1.65
CA MET A 107 5.48 7.03 -0.79
C MET A 107 5.21 7.38 0.67
N LYS A 108 5.81 8.46 1.15
CA LYS A 108 5.56 9.02 2.48
C LYS A 108 4.11 9.47 2.62
N TYR A 109 3.58 10.20 1.65
CA TYR A 109 2.17 10.61 1.63
C TYR A 109 1.23 9.42 1.65
N ASN A 110 1.40 8.43 0.75
CA ASN A 110 0.53 7.24 0.69
C ASN A 110 0.51 6.47 2.01
N THR A 111 1.65 6.42 2.70
CA THR A 111 1.76 5.80 4.03
C THR A 111 1.03 6.62 5.10
N LEU A 112 1.22 7.93 5.13
CA LEU A 112 0.56 8.82 6.10
C LEU A 112 -0.96 8.89 5.90
N ALA A 113 -1.41 8.89 4.65
CA ALA A 113 -2.84 8.90 4.30
C ALA A 113 -3.58 7.67 4.83
N ASN A 114 -2.88 6.54 4.99
CA ASN A 114 -3.42 5.27 5.48
C ASN A 114 -2.97 4.94 6.91
N MET A 115 -2.45 5.93 7.65
CA MET A 115 -1.95 5.72 9.02
C MET A 115 -3.05 5.19 9.96
N ASP A 116 -4.30 5.65 9.80
CA ASP A 116 -5.40 5.20 10.64
C ASP A 116 -5.79 3.74 10.35
N VAL A 117 -5.70 3.30 9.09
CA VAL A 117 -5.88 1.90 8.71
C VAL A 117 -4.81 1.02 9.35
N ILE A 118 -3.54 1.45 9.26
CA ILE A 118 -2.40 0.74 9.88
C ILE A 118 -2.61 0.60 11.38
N LYS A 119 -2.90 1.71 12.08
CA LYS A 119 -3.14 1.70 13.53
C LYS A 119 -4.35 0.85 13.90
N GLY A 120 -5.44 0.95 13.15
CA GLY A 120 -6.64 0.15 13.35
C GLY A 120 -6.36 -1.34 13.27
N LYS A 121 -5.63 -1.79 12.24
CA LYS A 121 -5.29 -3.20 12.08
C LYS A 121 -4.31 -3.71 13.13
N ILE A 122 -3.31 -2.90 13.54
CA ILE A 122 -2.42 -3.26 14.66
C ILE A 122 -3.20 -3.39 15.98
N ALA A 123 -4.11 -2.47 16.25
CA ALA A 123 -4.95 -2.51 17.45
C ALA A 123 -5.82 -3.78 17.46
N SER A 124 -6.56 -4.05 16.38
CA SER A 124 -7.38 -5.26 16.24
C SER A 124 -6.57 -6.55 16.42
N GLN A 125 -5.38 -6.62 15.83
CA GLN A 125 -4.50 -7.79 15.97
C GLN A 125 -3.93 -7.94 17.38
N THR A 126 -3.62 -6.84 18.05
CA THR A 126 -3.16 -6.86 19.44
C THR A 126 -4.26 -7.35 20.38
N ASP A 127 -5.49 -6.86 20.20
CA ASP A 127 -6.63 -7.28 20.99
C ASP A 127 -6.99 -8.74 20.72
N TYR A 128 -6.95 -9.18 19.47
CA TYR A 128 -7.12 -10.59 19.11
C TYR A 128 -6.12 -11.49 19.84
N ARG A 129 -4.82 -11.15 19.80
CA ARG A 129 -3.76 -11.92 20.49
C ARG A 129 -3.92 -11.96 22.00
N ARG A 130 -4.36 -10.85 22.62
CA ARG A 130 -4.59 -10.80 24.08
C ARG A 130 -5.75 -11.68 24.53
N ASN A 131 -6.80 -11.78 23.71
CA ASN A 131 -8.02 -12.49 24.06
C ASN A 131 -8.04 -13.95 23.55
N SER A 132 -7.05 -14.37 22.77
CA SER A 132 -6.98 -15.73 22.21
C SER A 132 -6.05 -16.63 23.03
N PRO A 133 -6.57 -17.68 23.69
CA PRO A 133 -5.80 -18.51 24.62
C PRO A 133 -4.70 -19.38 23.97
N HIS A 134 -4.67 -19.47 22.63
CA HIS A 134 -3.69 -20.30 21.90
C HIS A 134 -2.25 -19.75 21.90
N TYR A 135 -2.02 -18.46 22.21
CA TYR A 135 -0.69 -17.85 22.21
C TYR A 135 -0.02 -17.76 23.59
N VAL A 136 -0.73 -18.10 24.67
CA VAL A 136 -0.21 -18.00 26.05
C VAL A 136 0.60 -19.26 26.44
N SER A 137 0.66 -20.26 25.57
CA SER A 137 1.28 -21.57 25.84
C SER A 137 2.32 -22.00 24.79
N GLN A 138 3.27 -21.13 24.45
CA GLN A 138 4.57 -21.53 23.87
C GLN A 138 5.71 -20.91 24.67
#